data_AF-A0A950Y0H4-F1
#
_entry.id   AF-A0A950Y0H4-F1
#
_cell.length_a   1.000
_cell.length_b   1.000
_cell.length_c   1.000
_cell.angle_alpha   90.00
_cell.angle_beta   90.00
_cell.angle_gamma   90.00
#
_symmetry.space_group_name_H-M   'P 1'
#
loop_
_entity.id
_entity.type
_entity.pdbx_description
1 polymer ?
#
loop_
_entity_poly.entity_id
_entity_poly.type
_entity_poly.pdbx_seq_one_letter_code
_entity_poly.pdbx_strand_id
1 'polypeptide(L)'
;MFLRWPHNKASLVYPVPPAPPTVVLVPWFRSTRQIRVFPNGWSADAAALSPAAIAARWPQLDDLIEGGIPSLTHAVIALALSPEELLSETQRDRLWRAFRVPVFEQIVTENGALLAAECEAHDGFHIEAPSLAFDPCCIEVKPCGCGRTTPRLKPTGMRVQAIAAYAR
;
A
#
# COMPACT_ATOMS: atom_id res chain seq x y z
N MET A 1 -26.15 -7.80 17.09
CA MET A 1 -25.30 -6.60 17.24
C MET A 1 -24.82 -6.22 15.85
N PHE A 2 -25.49 -5.27 15.20
CA PHE A 2 -25.18 -4.86 13.83
C PHE A 2 -23.97 -3.91 13.87
N LEU A 3 -22.81 -4.40 13.46
CA LEU A 3 -21.65 -3.54 13.20
C LEU A 3 -22.00 -2.63 12.02
N ARG A 4 -22.14 -1.33 12.30
CA ARG A 4 -22.28 -0.29 11.28
C ARG A 4 -21.00 -0.28 10.45
N TRP A 5 -21.05 -0.83 9.23
CA TRP A 5 -20.01 -0.64 8.23
C TRP A 5 -19.87 0.87 7.95
N PRO A 6 -18.68 1.49 8.03
CA PRO A 6 -18.53 2.85 7.55
C PRO A 6 -18.78 2.85 6.03
N HIS A 7 -19.85 3.52 5.61
CA HIS A 7 -20.37 3.51 4.24
C HIS A 7 -19.46 4.18 3.19
N ASN A 8 -18.26 4.66 3.54
CA ASN A 8 -17.39 5.40 2.64
C ASN A 8 -16.01 4.74 2.52
N LYS A 9 -15.86 3.81 1.56
CA LYS A 9 -14.55 3.30 1.14
C LYS A 9 -13.71 4.44 0.56
N ALA A 10 -12.45 4.52 0.96
CA ALA A 10 -11.51 5.52 0.42
C ALA A 10 -11.10 5.20 -1.03
N SER A 11 -10.54 6.18 -1.73
CA SER A 11 -9.80 5.93 -2.98
C SER A 11 -8.36 5.59 -2.66
N LEU A 12 -7.79 4.66 -3.40
CA LEU A 12 -6.35 4.44 -3.38
C LEU A 12 -5.64 5.74 -3.77
N VAL A 13 -4.70 6.19 -2.95
CA VAL A 13 -3.81 7.30 -3.28
C VAL A 13 -2.64 6.71 -4.06
N TYR A 14 -2.47 7.12 -5.32
CA TYR A 14 -1.38 6.59 -6.13
C TYR A 14 -0.07 7.31 -5.78
N PRO A 15 1.07 6.61 -5.62
CA PRO A 15 2.33 7.22 -5.14
C PRO A 15 2.87 8.34 -6.04
N VAL A 16 2.68 8.23 -7.37
CA VAL A 16 3.22 9.16 -8.36
C VAL A 16 2.11 9.66 -9.30
N PRO A 17 1.49 10.81 -9.03
CA PRO A 17 0.41 11.32 -9.86
C PRO A 17 0.87 11.66 -11.30
N PRO A 18 0.01 11.46 -12.32
CA PRO A 18 -1.34 10.91 -12.25
C PRO A 18 -1.38 9.37 -12.17
N ALA A 19 -2.42 8.82 -11.54
CA ALA A 19 -2.61 7.36 -11.46
C ALA A 19 -2.90 6.77 -12.85
N PRO A 20 -2.12 5.77 -13.32
CA PRO A 20 -2.43 5.01 -14.53
C PRO A 20 -3.54 3.98 -14.22
N PRO A 21 -4.04 3.24 -15.23
CA PRO A 21 -4.95 2.12 -15.01
C PRO A 21 -4.36 1.14 -13.97
N THR A 22 -5.02 1.06 -12.82
CA THR A 22 -4.54 0.36 -11.64
C THR A 22 -5.58 -0.66 -11.17
N VAL A 23 -5.16 -1.90 -10.99
CA VAL A 23 -5.98 -2.96 -10.39
C VAL A 23 -5.68 -3.07 -8.91
N VAL A 24 -6.71 -3.16 -8.07
CA VAL A 24 -6.58 -3.28 -6.61
C VAL A 24 -7.21 -4.59 -6.16
N LEU A 25 -6.47 -5.44 -5.47
CA LEU A 25 -6.92 -6.81 -5.15
C LEU A 25 -7.54 -6.96 -3.75
N VAL A 26 -7.77 -5.85 -3.05
CA VAL A 26 -8.41 -5.84 -1.72
C VAL A 26 -9.74 -5.08 -1.75
N PRO A 27 -10.75 -5.47 -0.94
CA PRO A 27 -12.09 -4.87 -1.00
C PRO A 27 -12.19 -3.48 -0.34
N TRP A 28 -11.11 -2.93 0.20
CA TRP A 28 -11.12 -1.75 1.08
C TRP A 28 -11.35 -0.42 0.35
N PHE A 29 -11.09 -0.38 -0.96
CA PHE A 29 -11.16 0.83 -1.75
C PHE A 29 -12.43 0.90 -2.59
N ARG A 30 -12.78 2.12 -3.04
CA ARG A 30 -13.78 2.32 -4.09
C ARG A 30 -13.13 2.27 -5.47
N SER A 31 -13.87 1.76 -6.46
CA SER A 31 -13.47 1.85 -7.86
C SER A 31 -13.68 3.27 -8.39
N THR A 32 -12.81 3.68 -9.31
CA THR A 32 -12.88 4.92 -10.09
C THR A 32 -12.66 4.59 -11.58
N ARG A 33 -12.53 5.61 -12.43
CA ARG A 33 -12.19 5.40 -13.84
C ARG A 33 -10.80 4.76 -14.03
N GLN A 34 -9.82 5.19 -13.24
CA GLN A 34 -8.44 4.69 -13.34
C GLN A 34 -8.15 3.53 -12.40
N ILE A 35 -8.90 3.39 -11.30
CA ILE A 35 -8.65 2.37 -10.28
C ILE A 35 -9.82 1.39 -10.25
N ARG A 36 -9.56 0.11 -10.45
CA ARG A 36 -10.60 -0.93 -10.44
C ARG A 36 -10.30 -1.97 -9.36
N VAL A 37 -11.31 -2.23 -8.52
CA VAL A 37 -11.19 -3.11 -7.36
C VAL A 37 -11.72 -4.51 -7.68
N PHE A 38 -10.91 -5.53 -7.41
CA PHE A 38 -11.22 -6.95 -7.58
C PHE A 38 -11.09 -7.65 -6.22
N PRO A 39 -12.18 -7.74 -5.45
CA PRO A 39 -12.13 -8.17 -4.05
C PRO A 39 -11.77 -9.66 -3.87
N ASN A 40 -11.93 -10.47 -4.93
CA ASN A 40 -11.63 -11.89 -4.93
C ASN A 40 -10.25 -12.20 -5.52
N GLY A 41 -9.39 -11.19 -5.65
CA GLY A 41 -8.06 -11.34 -6.24
C GLY A 41 -8.04 -11.21 -7.77
N TRP A 42 -6.93 -11.64 -8.37
CA TRP A 42 -6.70 -11.54 -9.80
C TRP A 42 -7.62 -12.46 -10.60
N SER A 43 -8.07 -11.99 -11.77
CA SER A 43 -9.00 -12.71 -12.64
C SER A 43 -8.80 -12.34 -14.12
N ALA A 44 -9.47 -13.06 -15.03
CA ALA A 44 -9.49 -12.71 -16.45
C ALA A 44 -10.03 -11.29 -16.70
N ASP A 45 -11.02 -10.85 -15.92
CA ASP A 45 -11.56 -9.49 -15.99
C ASP A 45 -10.53 -8.44 -15.54
N ALA A 46 -9.71 -8.74 -14.54
CA ALA A 46 -8.62 -7.87 -14.11
C ALA A 46 -7.54 -7.77 -15.19
N ALA A 47 -7.18 -8.91 -15.81
CA ALA A 47 -6.23 -8.96 -16.90
C ALA A 47 -6.70 -8.19 -18.14
N ALA A 48 -8.00 -8.28 -18.47
CA ALA A 48 -8.59 -7.59 -19.63
C ALA A 48 -8.50 -6.06 -19.54
N LEU A 49 -8.33 -5.50 -18.34
CA LEU A 49 -8.08 -4.06 -18.17
C LEU A 49 -6.68 -3.63 -18.59
N SER A 50 -5.76 -4.57 -18.84
CA SER A 50 -4.34 -4.31 -19.14
C SER A 50 -3.74 -3.29 -18.16
N PRO A 51 -3.77 -3.58 -16.84
CA PRO A 51 -3.35 -2.62 -15.84
C PRO A 51 -1.87 -2.29 -15.98
N ALA A 52 -1.55 -1.01 -15.83
CA ALA A 52 -0.18 -0.52 -15.78
C ALA A 52 0.44 -0.66 -14.38
N ALA A 53 -0.40 -0.75 -13.35
CA ALA A 53 -0.01 -0.93 -11.96
C ALA A 53 -0.98 -1.84 -11.19
N ILE A 54 -0.50 -2.45 -10.10
CA ILE A 54 -1.30 -3.27 -9.19
C ILE A 54 -1.10 -2.80 -7.75
N ALA A 55 -2.18 -2.81 -6.97
CA ALA A 55 -2.13 -2.67 -5.52
C ALA A 55 -2.74 -3.89 -4.82
N ALA A 56 -1.99 -4.52 -3.92
CA ALA A 56 -2.46 -5.72 -3.22
C ALA A 56 -1.67 -5.96 -1.93
N ARG A 57 -2.14 -6.89 -1.10
CA ARG A 57 -1.35 -7.38 0.05
C ARG A 57 -0.25 -8.33 -0.39
N TRP A 58 0.77 -8.52 0.45
CA TRP A 58 1.86 -9.46 0.18
C TRP A 58 1.42 -10.86 -0.30
N PRO A 59 0.51 -11.60 0.37
CA PRO A 59 0.14 -12.95 -0.08
C PRO A 59 -0.40 -12.96 -1.52
N GLN A 60 -1.20 -11.96 -1.86
CA GLN A 60 -1.77 -11.83 -3.20
C GLN A 60 -0.70 -11.45 -4.23
N LEU A 61 0.26 -10.61 -3.87
CA LEU A 61 1.37 -10.28 -4.76
C LEU A 61 2.27 -11.49 -5.02
N ASP A 62 2.52 -12.32 -3.99
CA ASP A 62 3.29 -13.56 -4.12
C ASP A 62 2.59 -14.56 -5.05
N ASP A 63 1.26 -14.70 -4.91
CA ASP A 63 0.45 -15.52 -5.83
C ASP A 63 0.57 -15.04 -7.30
N LEU A 64 0.66 -13.73 -7.54
CA LEU A 64 0.84 -13.18 -8.90
C LEU A 64 2.23 -13.44 -9.48
N ILE A 65 3.26 -13.53 -8.65
CA ILE A 65 4.60 -13.91 -9.10
C ILE A 65 4.56 -15.34 -9.65
N GLU A 66 3.95 -16.26 -8.90
CA GLU A 66 3.87 -17.68 -9.27
C GLU A 66 2.89 -17.91 -10.43
N GLY A 67 1.74 -17.25 -10.42
CA GLY A 67 0.72 -17.39 -11.45
C GLY A 67 1.07 -16.72 -12.78
N GLY A 68 1.95 -15.71 -12.74
CA GLY A 68 2.29 -14.89 -13.89
C GLY A 68 1.15 -13.97 -14.31
N ILE A 69 1.46 -12.69 -14.51
CA ILE A 69 0.51 -11.70 -15.03
C ILE A 69 1.13 -10.93 -16.21
N PRO A 70 0.32 -10.23 -17.01
CA PRO A 70 0.85 -9.30 -18.01
C PRO A 70 1.84 -8.32 -17.39
N SER A 71 2.85 -7.93 -18.18
CA SER A 71 3.88 -7.00 -17.72
C SER A 71 3.28 -5.67 -17.27
N LEU A 72 3.66 -5.25 -16.07
CA LEU A 72 3.34 -3.92 -15.56
C LEU A 72 4.32 -2.90 -16.13
N THR A 73 3.90 -1.64 -16.24
CA THR A 73 4.74 -0.56 -16.79
C THR A 73 5.05 0.53 -15.79
N HIS A 74 4.28 0.63 -14.70
CA HIS A 74 4.40 1.76 -13.76
C HIS A 74 4.80 1.34 -12.35
N ALA A 75 4.02 0.49 -11.67
CA ALA A 75 4.30 0.21 -10.26
C ALA A 75 3.62 -1.05 -9.71
N VAL A 76 4.21 -1.59 -8.64
CA VAL A 76 3.52 -2.43 -7.67
C VAL A 76 3.36 -1.66 -6.37
N ILE A 77 2.17 -1.70 -5.78
CA ILE A 77 1.84 -1.03 -4.52
C ILE A 77 1.48 -2.11 -3.50
N ALA A 78 2.36 -2.38 -2.55
CA ALA A 78 2.08 -3.30 -1.47
C ALA A 78 1.30 -2.58 -0.35
N LEU A 79 0.20 -3.21 0.06
CA LEU A 79 -0.70 -2.70 1.09
C LEU A 79 -0.51 -3.47 2.38
N ALA A 80 -0.26 -2.74 3.46
CA ALA A 80 -0.10 -3.27 4.81
C ALA A 80 -1.19 -2.68 5.73
N LEU A 81 -1.72 -3.47 6.65
CA LEU A 81 -2.63 -2.98 7.69
C LEU A 81 -1.91 -2.44 8.93
N SER A 82 -0.66 -2.86 9.11
CA SER A 82 0.21 -2.40 10.19
C SER A 82 1.67 -2.40 9.75
N PRO A 83 2.55 -1.71 10.48
CA PRO A 83 3.98 -1.69 10.17
C PRO A 83 4.67 -3.07 10.17
N GLU A 84 4.16 -4.04 10.91
CA GLU A 84 4.68 -5.42 10.95
C GLU A 84 4.37 -6.20 9.66
N GLU A 85 3.39 -5.75 8.88
CA GLU A 85 3.04 -6.33 7.59
C GLU A 85 3.82 -5.71 6.42
N LEU A 86 4.70 -4.74 6.69
CA LEU A 86 5.57 -4.17 5.67
C LEU A 86 6.48 -5.26 5.07
N LEU A 87 6.81 -5.07 3.81
CA LEU A 87 7.67 -5.98 3.08
C LEU A 87 9.08 -5.97 3.67
N SER A 88 9.60 -7.16 3.93
CA SER A 88 11.03 -7.38 4.09
C SER A 88 11.80 -7.08 2.81
N GLU A 89 13.10 -6.79 2.94
CA GLU A 89 13.99 -6.58 1.78
C GLU A 89 13.90 -7.73 0.78
N THR A 90 13.90 -8.99 1.26
CA THR A 90 13.74 -10.19 0.42
C THR A 90 12.43 -10.17 -0.38
N GLN A 91 11.31 -9.78 0.22
CA GLN A 91 10.02 -9.69 -0.47
C GLN A 91 10.02 -8.58 -1.53
N ARG A 92 10.60 -7.42 -1.22
CA ARG A 92 10.76 -6.32 -2.20
C ARG A 92 11.62 -6.75 -3.38
N ASP A 93 12.70 -7.46 -3.09
CA ASP A 93 13.61 -8.05 -4.07
C ASP A 93 12.91 -9.05 -5.00
N ARG A 94 12.03 -9.90 -4.46
CA ARG A 94 11.23 -10.84 -5.26
C ARG A 94 10.29 -10.07 -6.20
N LEU A 95 9.57 -9.07 -5.71
CA LEU A 95 8.66 -8.25 -6.52
C LEU A 95 9.42 -7.50 -7.63
N TRP A 96 10.57 -6.91 -7.31
CA TRP A 96 11.40 -6.22 -8.29
C TRP A 96 11.88 -7.15 -9.40
N ARG A 97 12.36 -8.36 -9.05
CA ARG A 97 12.80 -9.35 -10.05
C ARG A 97 11.64 -9.81 -10.94
N ALA A 98 10.45 -10.02 -10.37
CA ALA A 98 9.29 -10.51 -11.10
C ALA A 98 8.67 -9.44 -12.03
N PHE A 99 8.41 -8.24 -11.50
CA PHE A 99 7.62 -7.23 -12.22
C PHE A 99 8.44 -6.13 -12.89
N ARG A 100 9.72 -5.95 -12.52
CA ARG A 100 10.64 -4.99 -13.13
C ARG A 100 10.16 -3.54 -13.12
N VAL A 101 9.27 -3.20 -12.19
CA VAL A 101 8.75 -1.85 -11.93
C VAL A 101 8.96 -1.47 -10.46
N PRO A 102 9.03 -0.18 -10.11
CA PRO A 102 9.14 0.27 -8.73
C PRO A 102 8.09 -0.35 -7.80
N VAL A 103 8.50 -0.67 -6.57
CA VAL A 103 7.65 -1.24 -5.52
C VAL A 103 7.50 -0.22 -4.40
N PHE A 104 6.27 0.28 -4.24
CA PHE A 104 5.89 1.21 -3.18
C PHE A 104 5.09 0.49 -2.10
N GLU A 105 5.21 0.94 -0.86
CA GLU A 105 4.42 0.44 0.25
C GLU A 105 3.50 1.49 0.84
N GLN A 106 2.30 1.07 1.25
CA GLN A 106 1.33 1.91 1.95
C GLN A 106 0.75 1.18 3.15
N ILE A 107 0.76 1.85 4.29
CA ILE A 107 0.01 1.44 5.48
C ILE A 107 -1.38 2.05 5.34
N VAL A 108 -2.42 1.22 5.46
CA VAL A 108 -3.83 1.60 5.31
C VAL A 108 -4.69 0.94 6.37
N THR A 109 -5.86 1.48 6.63
CA THR A 109 -6.90 0.81 7.43
C THR A 109 -7.72 -0.17 6.58
N GLU A 110 -8.54 -1.00 7.22
CA GLU A 110 -9.50 -1.91 6.53
C GLU A 110 -10.61 -1.18 5.74
N ASN A 111 -10.79 0.13 5.93
CA ASN A 111 -11.67 0.97 5.09
C ASN A 111 -10.92 1.76 4.00
N GLY A 112 -9.63 1.44 3.80
CA GLY A 112 -8.76 2.00 2.77
C GLY A 112 -8.21 3.39 3.09
N ALA A 113 -8.42 3.92 4.30
CA ALA A 113 -7.86 5.21 4.68
C ALA A 113 -6.33 5.12 4.74
N LEU A 114 -5.65 6.05 4.07
CA LEU A 114 -4.20 6.09 4.03
C LEU A 114 -3.63 6.61 5.34
N LEU A 115 -2.72 5.83 5.89
CA LEU A 115 -2.13 6.05 7.19
C LEU A 115 -0.68 6.56 7.04
N ALA A 116 0.12 5.85 6.24
CA ALA A 116 1.43 6.30 5.81
C ALA A 116 1.79 5.70 4.44
N ALA A 117 2.62 6.38 3.64
CA ALA A 117 3.00 5.92 2.30
C ALA A 117 4.46 6.23 1.97
N GLU A 118 5.12 5.31 1.28
CA GLU A 118 6.35 5.64 0.60
C GLU A 118 6.12 6.59 -0.58
N CYS A 119 7.14 7.39 -0.87
CA CYS A 119 7.22 8.22 -2.07
C CYS A 119 8.36 7.74 -2.96
N GLU A 120 8.58 8.41 -4.09
CA GLU A 120 9.64 8.10 -5.08
C GLU A 120 11.06 8.08 -4.50
N ALA A 121 11.31 8.78 -3.39
CA ALA A 121 12.60 8.75 -2.74
C ALA A 121 12.92 7.42 -2.04
N HIS A 122 11.91 6.54 -1.83
CA HIS A 122 12.05 5.26 -1.11
C HIS A 122 12.81 5.38 0.22
N ASP A 123 12.63 6.52 0.90
CA ASP A 123 13.38 6.87 2.10
C ASP A 123 12.42 7.03 3.29
N GLY A 124 11.73 5.94 3.63
CA GLY A 124 10.70 5.89 4.65
C GLY A 124 9.31 6.32 4.16
N PHE A 125 8.36 6.37 5.11
CA PHE A 125 6.94 6.53 4.82
C PHE A 125 6.45 7.88 5.31
N HIS A 126 5.96 8.73 4.41
CA HIS A 126 5.27 9.95 4.82
C HIS A 126 4.04 9.62 5.63
N ILE A 127 3.90 10.26 6.80
CA ILE A 127 2.74 10.13 7.67
C ILE A 127 1.63 11.00 7.10
N GLU A 128 0.50 10.38 6.75
CA GLU A 128 -0.65 11.04 6.10
C GLU A 128 -1.80 11.24 7.08
N ALA A 129 -1.88 10.39 8.10
CA ALA A 129 -2.83 10.52 9.20
C ALA A 129 -2.08 10.49 10.55
N PRO A 130 -2.31 11.46 11.45
CA PRO A 130 -1.67 11.49 12.77
C PRO A 130 -2.19 10.41 13.73
N SER A 131 -3.17 9.61 13.32
CA SER A 131 -3.84 8.61 14.16
C SER A 131 -3.04 7.34 14.43
N LEU A 132 -1.86 7.18 13.81
CA LEU A 132 -0.94 6.09 14.15
C LEU A 132 -0.06 6.48 15.34
N ALA A 133 -0.15 5.69 16.42
CA ALA A 133 0.83 5.73 17.47
C ALA A 133 2.12 5.06 16.98
N PHE A 134 3.07 5.87 16.53
CA PHE A 134 4.43 5.41 16.26
C PHE A 134 5.34 5.72 17.45
N ASP A 135 6.38 4.90 17.64
CA ASP A 135 7.46 5.26 18.54
C ASP A 135 8.14 6.54 18.02
N PRO A 136 8.21 7.63 18.82
CA PRO A 136 8.84 8.87 18.39
C PRO A 136 10.28 8.71 17.88
N CYS A 137 11.02 7.69 18.34
CA CYS A 137 12.38 7.45 17.86
C CYS A 137 12.44 7.04 16.38
N CYS A 138 11.32 6.58 15.82
CA CYS A 138 11.22 6.14 14.42
C CYS A 138 10.75 7.27 13.48
N ILE A 139 10.59 8.51 13.96
CA ILE A 139 10.07 9.62 13.17
C ILE A 139 11.23 10.53 12.72
N GLU A 140 11.39 10.68 11.42
CA GLU A 140 12.29 11.67 10.81
C GLU A 140 11.51 12.90 10.33
N VAL A 141 11.91 14.07 10.81
CA VAL A 141 11.31 15.37 10.43
C VAL A 141 12.15 16.14 9.42
N LYS A 142 13.27 15.58 8.96
CA LYS A 142 14.10 16.19 7.92
C LYS A 142 13.34 16.23 6.59
N PRO A 143 13.58 17.25 5.74
CA PRO A 143 13.00 17.30 4.40
C PRO A 143 13.30 16.03 3.61
N CYS A 144 12.28 15.52 2.90
CA CYS A 144 12.43 14.36 2.05
C CYS A 144 13.04 14.75 0.69
N GLY A 145 13.81 13.84 0.08
CA GLY A 145 14.32 14.01 -1.28
C GLY A 145 13.23 14.19 -2.35
N CYS A 146 11.98 13.79 -2.06
CA CYS A 146 10.83 14.05 -2.93
C CYS A 146 10.28 15.49 -2.83
N GLY A 147 10.85 16.33 -1.95
CA GLY A 147 10.42 17.72 -1.73
C GLY A 147 9.32 17.90 -0.69
N ARG A 148 8.69 16.82 -0.20
CA ARG A 148 7.71 16.90 0.90
C ARG A 148 8.39 17.15 2.24
N THR A 149 7.73 17.95 3.07
CA THR A 149 8.16 18.28 4.45
C THR A 149 7.36 17.55 5.52
N THR A 150 6.42 16.69 5.13
CA THR A 150 5.66 15.88 6.09
C THR A 150 6.60 14.88 6.78
N PRO A 151 6.48 14.68 8.10
CA PRO A 151 7.29 13.72 8.84
C PRO A 151 7.21 12.32 8.22
N ARG A 152 8.32 11.57 8.35
CA ARG A 152 8.47 10.23 7.79
C ARG A 152 8.71 9.21 8.88
N LEU A 153 8.04 8.07 8.81
CA LEU A 153 8.37 6.88 9.58
C LEU A 153 9.57 6.17 8.93
N LYS A 154 10.57 5.82 9.75
CA LYS A 154 11.69 4.95 9.40
C LYS A 154 11.47 3.57 10.04
N PRO A 155 11.21 2.52 9.25
CA PRO A 155 10.99 1.19 9.79
C PRO A 155 12.27 0.56 10.38
N THR A 156 13.45 1.06 10.00
CA THR A 156 14.73 0.64 10.60
C THR A 156 14.79 1.06 12.07
N GLY A 157 14.56 0.10 12.98
CA GLY A 157 14.54 0.33 14.43
C GLY A 157 13.15 0.30 15.08
N MET A 158 12.07 0.01 14.32
CA MET A 158 10.73 -0.12 14.89
C MET A 158 10.65 -1.28 15.89
N ARG A 159 10.42 -0.96 17.17
CA ARG A 159 9.80 -1.86 18.15
C ARG A 159 8.32 -1.54 18.19
N VAL A 160 7.48 -2.42 17.65
CA VAL A 160 6.04 -2.17 17.73
C VAL A 160 5.56 -2.54 19.12
N GLN A 161 5.07 -1.55 19.87
CA GLN A 161 4.21 -1.82 21.01
C GLN A 161 2.80 -2.01 20.46
N ALA A 162 2.36 -3.26 20.38
CA ALA A 162 0.98 -3.59 20.06
C ALA A 162 0.07 -2.92 21.10
N ILE A 163 -0.51 -1.77 20.76
CA ILE A 163 -1.62 -1.24 21.52
C ILE A 163 -2.82 -2.09 21.13
N ALA A 164 -3.19 -3.02 22.01
CA ALA A 164 -4.49 -3.66 21.99
C ALA A 164 -5.55 -2.56 22.14
N ALA A 165 -6.01 -2.02 21.02
CA ALA A 165 -7.08 -1.05 20.99
C ALA A 165 -8.40 -1.77 21.29
N TYR A 166 -8.90 -1.51 22.49
CA TYR A 166 -10.15 -1.96 23.08
C TYR A 166 -11.31 -2.18 22.08
N ALA A 167 -11.87 -3.39 22.13
CA ALA A 167 -13.26 -3.61 21.79
C ALA A 167 -14.15 -2.75 22.71
N ARG A 168 -15.04 -1.96 22.11
CA ARG A 168 -16.23 -1.39 22.75
C ARG A 168 -17.43 -1.71 21.88
#